data_AF-A0A6B3GAX9-F1
#
_entry.id   AF-A0A6B3GAX9-F1
#
_cell.length_a   1.000
_cell.length_b   1.000
_cell.length_c   1.000
_cell.angle_alpha   90.00
_cell.angle_beta   90.00
_cell.angle_gamma   90.00
#
_symmetry.space_group_name_H-M   'P 1'
#
loop_
_entity.id
_entity.type
_entity.pdbx_description
1 polymer ?
#
loop_
_entity_poly.entity_id
_entity_poly.type
_entity_poly.pdbx_seq_one_letter_code
_entity_poly.pdbx_strand_id
1 'polypeptide(L)' 'SREQRKQDTLNRLRQDEDAWLATASADGEPTLVPLSFLWDDGTGTLVMATRRTNPTAVNVTPDGPI' A
#
# COMPACT_ATOMS: atom_id res chain seq x y z
N SER A 1 5.84 -2.46 -25.51
CA SER A 1 5.13 -1.19 -25.80
C SER A 1 4.61 -0.61 -24.49
N ARG A 2 4.00 0.59 -24.51
CA ARG A 2 3.29 1.15 -23.35
C ARG A 2 2.19 0.21 -22.84
N GLU A 3 1.39 -0.32 -23.76
CA GLU A 3 0.30 -1.26 -23.42
C GLU A 3 0.81 -2.53 -22.76
N GLN A 4 1.92 -3.09 -23.25
CA GLN A 4 2.52 -4.28 -22.63
C GLN A 4 2.93 -4.01 -21.18
N ARG A 5 3.62 -2.88 -20.91
CA ARG A 5 4.05 -2.53 -19.55
C ARG A 5 2.87 -2.37 -18.59
N LYS A 6 1.78 -1.77 -19.06
CA LYS A 6 0.54 -1.65 -18.27
C LYS A 6 -0.03 -3.02 -17.93
N GLN A 7 -0.12 -3.91 -18.92
CA GLN A 7 -0.65 -5.26 -18.70
C GLN A 7 0.22 -6.06 -17.72
N ASP A 8 1.54 -5.93 -17.83
CA ASP A 8 2.49 -6.60 -16.93
C ASP A 8 2.33 -6.11 -15.48
N THR A 9 2.17 -4.80 -15.26
CA THR A 9 1.92 -4.25 -13.93
C THR A 9 0.58 -4.74 -13.36
N LEU A 10 -0.50 -4.72 -14.14
CA LEU A 10 -1.80 -5.19 -13.69
C LEU A 10 -1.77 -6.69 -13.36
N ASN A 11 -1.06 -7.49 -14.14
CA ASN A 11 -0.86 -8.91 -13.83
C ASN A 11 -0.10 -9.10 -12.52
N ARG A 12 0.90 -8.25 -12.24
CA ARG A 12 1.63 -8.29 -10.96
C ARG A 12 0.71 -7.97 -9.78
N LEU A 13 -0.10 -6.91 -9.87
CA LEU A 13 -1.04 -6.56 -8.80
C LEU A 13 -2.07 -7.66 -8.54
N ARG A 14 -2.46 -8.44 -9.55
CA ARG A 14 -3.38 -9.58 -9.39
C ARG A 14 -2.74 -10.83 -8.78
N GLN A 15 -1.42 -10.97 -8.86
CA GLN A 15 -0.71 -12.22 -8.54
C GLN A 15 0.17 -12.12 -7.30
N ASP A 16 0.69 -10.94 -6.99
CA ASP A 16 1.51 -10.71 -5.81
C ASP A 16 0.60 -10.54 -4.58
N GLU A 17 1.08 -11.01 -3.42
CA GLU A 17 0.34 -10.93 -2.16
C GLU A 17 0.85 -9.80 -1.26
N ASP A 18 2.14 -9.48 -1.33
CA ASP A 18 2.81 -8.52 -0.45
C ASP A 18 3.46 -7.38 -1.21
N ALA A 19 3.44 -6.19 -0.62
CA ALA A 19 4.20 -5.04 -1.09
C ALA A 19 4.90 -4.33 0.06
N TRP A 20 6.04 -3.73 -0.24
CA TRP A 20 6.71 -2.80 0.67
C TRP A 20 5.98 -1.46 0.64
N LEU A 21 5.37 -1.08 1.76
CA LEU A 21 4.67 0.19 1.90
C LEU A 21 5.57 1.21 2.60
N ALA A 22 5.94 2.26 1.85
CA ALA A 22 6.71 3.39 2.34
C ALA A 22 5.77 4.53 2.75
N THR A 23 5.91 4.99 3.99
CA THR A 23 5.20 6.16 4.53
C THR A 23 6.21 7.05 5.26
N ALA A 24 5.82 8.28 5.58
CA ALA A 24 6.63 9.16 6.42
C ALA A 24 5.74 9.86 7.44
N SER A 25 6.28 10.13 8.62
CA SER A 25 5.62 10.97 9.62
C SER A 25 5.54 12.43 9.16
N ALA A 26 4.84 13.27 9.92
CA ALA A 26 4.69 14.70 9.61
C ALA A 26 6.02 15.47 9.64
N ASP A 27 6.99 15.02 10.43
CA ASP A 27 8.37 15.54 10.50
C ASP A 27 9.32 14.87 9.49
N GLY A 28 8.83 13.94 8.67
CA GLY A 28 9.57 13.33 7.57
C GLY A 28 10.35 12.05 7.92
N GLU A 29 10.16 11.48 9.10
CA GLU A 29 10.79 10.21 9.48
C GLU A 29 10.20 9.06 8.64
N PRO A 30 11.03 8.30 7.90
CA PRO A 30 10.54 7.25 7.01
C PRO A 30 10.12 5.99 7.78
N THR A 31 9.10 5.31 7.28
CA THR A 31 8.68 3.97 7.71
C THR A 31 8.50 3.09 6.48
N LEU A 32 9.13 1.91 6.50
CA LEU A 32 9.01 0.91 5.44
C LEU A 32 8.68 -0.45 6.06
N VAL A 33 7.51 -1.00 5.72
CA VAL A 33 7.07 -2.31 6.22
C VAL A 33 6.46 -3.13 5.08
N PRO A 34 6.58 -4.46 5.09
CA PRO A 34 5.81 -5.30 4.20
C PRO A 34 4.37 -5.37 4.71
N LEU A 35 3.40 -5.19 3.81
CA LEU A 35 2.00 -5.48 4.07
C LEU A 35 1.44 -6.35 2.95
N SER A 36 0.65 -7.35 3.34
CA SER A 36 -0.18 -8.05 2.39
C SER A 36 -1.29 -7.13 1.87
N PHE A 37 -1.66 -7.28 0.61
CA PHE A 37 -2.66 -6.47 -0.05
C PHE A 37 -3.66 -7.31 -0.85
N LEU A 38 -4.83 -6.73 -1.06
CA LEU A 38 -5.81 -7.17 -2.05
C LEU A 38 -5.84 -6.15 -3.19
N TRP A 39 -5.69 -6.63 -4.42
CA TRP A 39 -6.02 -5.86 -5.61
C TRP A 39 -7.50 -6.04 -5.94
N ASP A 40 -8.25 -4.94 -5.93
CA ASP A 40 -9.64 -4.90 -6.40
C ASP A 40 -9.69 -4.47 -7.86
N ASP A 41 -9.89 -5.42 -8.77
CA ASP A 41 -10.03 -5.18 -10.21
C ASP A 41 -11.20 -4.26 -10.57
N GLY A 42 -12.26 -4.22 -9.75
CA GLY A 42 -13.45 -3.41 -10.01
C GLY A 42 -13.21 -1.92 -9.80
N THR A 43 -12.41 -1.57 -8.79
CA THR A 43 -12.10 -0.17 -8.45
C THR A 43 -10.70 0.26 -8.89
N GLY A 44 -9.80 -0.69 -9.16
CA GLY A 44 -8.38 -0.42 -9.40
C GLY A 44 -7.63 -0.01 -8.14
N THR A 45 -8.05 -0.51 -6.97
CA THR A 45 -7.53 -0.09 -5.66
C THR A 45 -6.71 -1.19 -5.00
N LEU A 46 -5.62 -0.79 -4.32
CA LEU A 46 -4.89 -1.63 -3.38
C LEU A 46 -5.48 -1.46 -1.98
N VAL A 47 -5.93 -2.55 -1.38
CA VAL A 47 -6.45 -2.57 -0.01
C VAL A 47 -5.47 -3.32 0.89
N MET A 48 -5.00 -2.66 1.94
CA MET A 48 -4.09 -3.21 2.94
C MET A 48 -4.67 -3.02 4.33
N ALA A 49 -4.32 -3.90 5.27
CA ALA A 49 -4.73 -3.79 6.66
C ALA A 49 -3.52 -3.84 7.58
N THR A 50 -3.49 -2.96 8.58
CA THR A 50 -2.50 -2.99 9.64
C THR A 50 -3.11 -2.46 10.94
N ARG A 51 -2.46 -2.73 12.07
CA ARG A 51 -2.92 -2.22 13.36
C ARG A 51 -2.82 -0.70 13.37
N ARG A 52 -3.77 -0.06 14.05
CA ARG A 52 -3.78 1.39 14.26
C ARG A 52 -2.50 1.93 14.91
N THR A 53 -1.86 1.15 15.75
CA THR A 53 -0.58 1.48 16.41
C THR A 53 0.65 1.26 15.52
N ASN A 54 0.49 0.73 14.31
CA ASN A 54 1.61 0.62 13.36
C ASN A 54 1.96 2.03 12.84
N PRO A 55 3.25 2.43 12.81
CA PRO A 55 3.67 3.73 12.29
C PRO A 55 3.12 4.05 10.89
N THR A 56 2.95 3.05 10.01
CA THR A 56 2.29 3.25 8.72
C THR A 56 0.89 3.84 8.84
N ALA A 57 0.06 3.30 9.75
CA ALA A 57 -1.30 3.81 9.96
C ALA A 57 -1.29 5.23 10.55
N VAL A 58 -0.40 5.46 11.52
CA VAL A 58 -0.15 6.80 12.12
C VAL A 58 0.24 7.81 11.06
N ASN A 59 1.17 7.47 10.19
CA ASN A 59 1.66 8.35 9.14
C ASN A 59 0.57 8.76 8.15
N VAL A 60 -0.27 7.81 7.68
CA VAL A 60 -1.30 8.11 6.67
C VAL A 60 -2.57 8.74 7.26
N THR A 61 -2.80 8.57 8.56
CA THR A 61 -3.98 9.08 9.26
C THR A 61 -3.59 9.52 10.68
N PRO A 62 -2.89 10.66 10.83
CA PRO A 62 -2.32 11.09 12.10
C PRO A 62 -3.36 11.36 13.18
N ASP A 63 -4.53 11.87 12.80
CA ASP A 63 -5.63 12.20 13.71
C ASP A 63 -6.68 11.07 13.81
N GLY A 64 -6.36 9.87 13.33
CA GLY A 64 -7.27 8.73 13.37
C GLY A 64 -7.47 8.17 14.78
N PRO A 65 -8.65 7.62 15.11
CA PRO A 65 -8.92 7.06 16.44
C PRO A 65 -8.09 5.80 16.70
N ILE A 66 -7.62 5.62 17.95
CA ILE A 66 -6.97 4.38 18.42
C ILE A 66 -8.01 3.28 18.67
#